data_AF-A0A5N6F3W6-F1
#
_entry.id   AF-A0A5N6F3W6-F1
#
_cell.length_a   1.000
_cell.length_b   1.000
_cell.length_c   1.000
_cell.angle_alpha   90.00
_cell.angle_beta   90.00
_cell.angle_gamma   90.00
#
_symmetry.space_group_name_H-M   'P 1'
#
loop_
_entity.id
_entity.type
_entity.pdbx_description
1 polymer ?
#
loop_
_entity_poly.entity_id
_entity_poly.type
_entity_poly.pdbx_seq_one_letter_code
_entity_poly.pdbx_strand_id
1 'polypeptide(L)'
;MGGFHVYCAICGSTFSSRQFISIDSDDEMGDHTYSGEVIGDSDLEWLDDLRALGFNPDAVGERKSFVTGDGYYDDAGAINADAGEDPNVPVGPNSQPQDRFYAYMLWHDGDQEHIPVFPFHKLCYEEILLRCFKDETINGDVLYSLCKELANDFSHNSLLLDYGDPSPNCEQYWECRKGEELLVTNPVEISPLTKYLDEIRDIVNSERDTSEPQEVPQSFDIFNTLPYELRQQIFSLLPLSSVLALRAASWSMHTTQLPEKSWKARLEYDLPWLWEVHDIDLTGSQKLEARLSKTIAELEGKSQYRSDKVDYIPGLANRRRIWMVCEDIKDMYHETLAERAKSETSQV
;
A
#
# COMPACT_ATOMS: atom_id res chain seq x y z
N MET A 1 20.49 -24.93 13.14
CA MET A 1 20.36 -23.46 13.18
C MET A 1 19.09 -23.15 13.97
N GLY A 2 19.05 -22.05 14.72
CA GLY A 2 17.80 -21.63 15.38
C GLY A 2 16.76 -21.20 14.35
N GLY A 3 15.47 -21.26 14.70
CA GLY A 3 14.39 -20.72 13.87
C GLY A 3 14.48 -19.20 13.72
N PHE A 4 13.82 -18.63 12.73
CA PHE A 4 13.73 -17.18 12.49
C PHE A 4 12.46 -16.88 11.69
N HIS A 5 11.82 -15.75 11.96
CA HIS A 5 10.61 -15.33 11.24
C HIS A 5 10.96 -14.67 9.91
N VAL A 6 10.03 -14.73 8.96
CA VAL A 6 10.09 -14.02 7.69
C VAL A 6 9.01 -12.96 7.61
N TYR A 7 9.32 -11.92 6.85
CA TYR A 7 8.52 -10.72 6.74
C TYR A 7 7.99 -10.61 5.32
N CYS A 8 6.84 -9.95 5.17
CA CYS A 8 6.26 -9.71 3.86
C CYS A 8 7.17 -8.81 3.01
N ALA A 9 7.46 -9.23 1.78
CA ALA A 9 8.33 -8.52 0.87
C ALA A 9 7.83 -7.10 0.55
N ILE A 10 6.51 -6.88 0.64
CA ILE A 10 5.86 -5.60 0.30
C ILE A 10 5.64 -4.72 1.54
N CYS A 11 5.02 -5.25 2.61
CA CYS A 11 4.66 -4.41 3.77
C CYS A 11 5.61 -4.55 4.97
N GLY A 12 6.51 -5.54 4.96
CA GLY A 12 7.43 -5.83 6.06
C GLY A 12 6.73 -6.33 7.33
N SER A 13 5.45 -6.72 7.27
CA SER A 13 4.73 -7.30 8.41
C SER A 13 4.93 -8.82 8.51
N THR A 14 4.49 -9.39 9.63
CA THR A 14 4.60 -10.81 9.95
C THR A 14 3.53 -11.68 9.28
N PHE A 15 3.73 -13.01 9.29
CA PHE A 15 2.81 -14.00 8.71
C PHE A 15 2.09 -14.87 9.74
N SER A 16 1.90 -14.37 10.96
CA SER A 16 1.02 -15.04 11.91
C SER A 16 0.25 -14.06 12.77
N SER A 17 -1.08 -14.15 12.71
CA SER A 17 -1.99 -13.40 13.57
C SER A 17 -2.07 -13.97 15.00
N ARG A 18 -1.75 -15.26 15.18
CA ARG A 18 -1.94 -15.98 16.46
C ARG A 18 -0.67 -16.34 17.19
N GLN A 19 0.41 -16.63 16.47
CA GLN A 19 1.64 -17.11 17.09
C GLN A 19 2.58 -15.99 17.51
N PHE A 20 2.56 -14.87 16.78
CA PHE A 20 3.55 -13.80 16.92
C PHE A 20 2.98 -12.52 17.53
N ILE A 21 1.66 -12.45 17.70
CA ILE A 21 0.97 -11.27 18.17
C ILE A 21 0.60 -11.42 19.64
N SER A 22 1.04 -10.45 20.43
CA SER A 22 0.68 -10.26 21.84
C SER A 22 -0.08 -8.94 21.94
N ILE A 23 -1.29 -8.97 22.54
CA ILE A 23 -2.15 -7.79 22.73
C ILE A 23 -2.52 -7.70 24.19
N ASP A 24 -2.32 -6.51 24.79
CA ASP A 24 -2.61 -6.21 26.18
C ASP A 24 -2.09 -7.27 27.18
N SER A 25 -0.90 -7.82 26.91
CA SER A 25 -0.28 -8.78 27.82
C SER A 25 0.16 -8.10 29.13
N ASP A 26 -0.16 -8.75 30.25
CA ASP A 26 0.24 -8.37 31.60
C ASP A 26 1.69 -8.81 31.96
N ASP A 27 2.46 -9.33 30.99
CA ASP A 27 3.83 -9.78 31.22
C ASP A 27 4.71 -8.64 31.79
N GLU A 28 5.60 -8.97 32.74
CA GLU A 28 6.45 -8.01 33.46
C GLU A 28 7.32 -7.11 32.55
N MET A 29 7.46 -7.50 31.27
CA MET A 29 8.10 -6.73 30.20
C MET A 29 7.05 -6.01 29.33
N GLY A 30 6.23 -5.15 29.93
CA GLY A 30 5.03 -4.52 29.34
C GLY A 30 5.22 -3.64 28.07
N ASP A 31 6.42 -3.63 27.48
CA ASP A 31 6.75 -3.00 26.20
C ASP A 31 6.65 -3.99 25.01
N HIS A 32 6.57 -5.31 25.27
CA HIS A 32 6.51 -6.36 24.26
C HIS A 32 5.08 -6.81 23.89
N THR A 33 4.16 -5.86 23.81
CA THR A 33 2.75 -6.14 23.50
C THR A 33 2.14 -4.95 22.77
N TYR A 34 1.15 -5.21 21.92
CA TYR A 34 0.36 -4.16 21.27
C TYR A 34 -0.77 -3.69 22.17
N SER A 35 -1.21 -2.45 21.95
CA SER A 35 -2.43 -1.93 22.58
C SER A 35 -3.69 -2.41 21.85
N GLY A 36 -4.57 -3.12 22.55
CA GLY A 36 -5.86 -3.54 22.02
C GLY A 36 -6.79 -2.35 21.72
N GLU A 37 -6.64 -1.23 22.44
CA GLU A 37 -7.35 0.02 22.15
C GLU A 37 -6.97 0.60 20.77
N VAL A 38 -5.69 0.50 20.39
CA VAL A 38 -5.19 0.99 19.10
C VAL A 38 -5.58 0.03 17.98
N ILE A 39 -5.38 -1.28 18.16
CA ILE A 39 -5.81 -2.29 17.18
C ILE A 39 -7.32 -2.20 16.92
N GLY A 40 -8.11 -1.97 17.97
CA GLY A 40 -9.54 -1.78 17.89
C GLY A 40 -10.27 -2.99 17.32
N ASP A 41 -11.07 -2.79 16.29
CA ASP A 41 -11.83 -3.81 15.57
C ASP A 41 -11.14 -4.32 14.30
N SER A 42 -9.86 -4.00 14.10
CA SER A 42 -9.11 -4.48 12.95
C SER A 42 -9.07 -6.01 12.92
N ASP A 43 -9.45 -6.59 11.78
CA ASP A 43 -9.17 -7.99 11.51
C ASP A 43 -7.65 -8.19 11.36
N LEU A 44 -7.10 -9.22 12.00
CA LEU A 44 -5.69 -9.57 11.91
C LEU A 44 -5.48 -10.87 11.12
N GLU A 45 -6.55 -11.59 10.74
CA GLU A 45 -6.46 -12.85 10.01
C GLU A 45 -5.84 -12.66 8.62
N TRP A 46 -5.91 -11.45 8.05
CA TRP A 46 -5.22 -11.10 6.80
C TRP A 46 -3.69 -11.32 6.84
N LEU A 47 -3.08 -11.34 8.03
CA LEU A 47 -1.66 -11.63 8.19
C LEU A 47 -1.33 -13.08 7.87
N ASP A 48 -2.28 -13.99 8.02
CA ASP A 48 -2.10 -15.41 7.74
C ASP A 48 -2.25 -15.72 6.24
N ASP A 49 -2.80 -14.79 5.44
CA ASP A 49 -2.99 -14.95 3.99
C ASP A 49 -1.68 -14.76 3.21
N LEU A 50 -0.85 -15.80 3.21
CA LEU A 50 0.47 -15.80 2.57
C LEU A 50 0.41 -16.36 1.14
N ARG A 51 1.12 -15.68 0.22
CA ARG A 51 1.55 -16.22 -1.08
C ARG A 51 3.02 -15.86 -1.32
N ALA A 52 3.64 -16.40 -2.37
CA ALA A 52 5.02 -16.06 -2.69
C ALA A 52 5.28 -15.92 -4.19
N LEU A 53 6.18 -15.00 -4.53
CA LEU A 53 6.75 -14.85 -5.85
C LEU A 53 8.01 -15.72 -5.95
N GLY A 54 8.02 -16.65 -6.89
CA GLY A 54 9.15 -17.55 -7.12
C GLY A 54 9.63 -17.54 -8.56
N PHE A 55 10.69 -18.32 -8.80
CA PHE A 55 11.29 -18.47 -10.11
C PHE A 55 11.58 -19.95 -10.40
N ASN A 56 11.08 -20.43 -11.53
CA ASN A 56 11.25 -21.79 -11.99
C ASN A 56 12.06 -21.80 -13.30
N PRO A 57 13.38 -22.11 -13.25
CA PRO A 57 14.22 -22.14 -14.45
C PRO A 57 13.77 -23.21 -15.45
N ASP A 58 13.12 -24.27 -14.96
CA ASP A 58 12.64 -25.40 -15.77
C ASP A 58 11.24 -25.16 -16.37
N ALA A 59 10.60 -24.03 -16.06
CA ALA A 59 9.28 -23.69 -16.61
C ALA A 59 9.31 -23.63 -18.15
N VAL A 60 8.24 -24.08 -18.78
CA VAL A 60 8.11 -24.05 -20.25
C VAL A 60 7.62 -22.67 -20.68
N GLY A 61 8.34 -22.02 -21.61
CA GLY A 61 7.99 -20.69 -22.12
C GLY A 61 9.03 -19.63 -21.77
N GLU A 62 8.74 -18.39 -22.15
CA GLU A 62 9.64 -17.24 -21.91
C GLU A 62 9.62 -16.81 -20.43
N ARG A 63 8.42 -16.70 -19.83
CA ARG A 63 8.26 -16.38 -18.41
C ARG A 63 8.71 -17.54 -17.53
N LYS A 64 9.58 -17.28 -16.56
CA LYS A 64 10.07 -18.27 -15.60
C LYS A 64 9.56 -18.06 -14.18
N SER A 65 9.12 -16.86 -13.86
CA SER A 65 8.51 -16.51 -12.58
C SER A 65 7.16 -17.20 -12.40
N PHE A 66 6.76 -17.35 -11.14
CA PHE A 66 5.44 -17.84 -10.75
C PHE A 66 4.96 -17.16 -9.46
N VAL A 67 3.65 -17.13 -9.26
CA VAL A 67 3.03 -16.83 -7.96
C VAL A 67 2.36 -18.09 -7.43
N THR A 68 2.63 -18.44 -6.17
CA THR A 68 1.99 -19.61 -5.53
C THR A 68 0.50 -19.39 -5.30
N GLY A 69 -0.22 -20.48 -5.03
CA GLY A 69 -1.51 -20.44 -4.35
C GLY A 69 -1.38 -20.02 -2.88
N ASP A 70 -2.46 -20.21 -2.14
CA ASP A 70 -2.52 -19.88 -0.72
C ASP A 70 -1.55 -20.77 0.08
N GLY A 71 -0.96 -20.19 1.13
CA GLY A 71 0.03 -20.87 1.94
C GLY A 71 0.08 -20.34 3.37
N TYR A 72 1.04 -20.85 4.12
CA TYR A 72 1.32 -20.40 5.49
C TYR A 72 2.82 -20.47 5.78
N TYR A 73 3.23 -19.66 6.74
CA TYR A 73 4.59 -19.65 7.26
C TYR A 73 4.87 -20.89 8.13
N ASP A 74 6.04 -21.50 7.94
CA ASP A 74 6.61 -22.55 8.78
C ASP A 74 7.97 -22.10 9.31
N ASP A 75 8.55 -22.82 10.27
CA ASP A 75 9.78 -22.39 10.93
C ASP A 75 11.01 -22.34 10.00
N ALA A 76 12.01 -21.55 10.42
CA ALA A 76 13.30 -21.35 9.77
C ALA A 76 13.19 -20.83 8.32
N GLY A 77 12.29 -19.87 8.10
CA GLY A 77 12.08 -19.22 6.82
C GLY A 77 11.47 -20.08 5.72
N ALA A 78 10.90 -21.22 6.11
CA ALA A 78 10.12 -22.05 5.20
C ALA A 78 8.69 -21.51 5.05
N ILE A 79 8.13 -21.71 3.88
CA ILE A 79 6.70 -21.52 3.64
C ILE A 79 6.15 -22.80 2.99
N ASN A 80 4.91 -23.15 3.31
CA ASN A 80 4.19 -24.22 2.62
C ASN A 80 3.04 -23.57 1.84
N ALA A 81 3.00 -23.76 0.53
CA ALA A 81 2.01 -23.13 -0.32
C ALA A 81 1.49 -24.09 -1.39
N ASP A 82 0.21 -23.93 -1.73
CA ASP A 82 -0.41 -24.63 -2.85
C ASP A 82 0.20 -24.15 -4.18
N ALA A 83 0.11 -24.96 -5.23
CA ALA A 83 0.55 -24.54 -6.57
C ALA A 83 -0.30 -23.40 -7.14
N GLY A 84 -1.58 -23.32 -6.78
CA GLY A 84 -2.50 -22.31 -7.30
C GLY A 84 -2.73 -22.44 -8.82
N GLU A 85 -2.94 -21.29 -9.47
CA GLU A 85 -3.32 -21.21 -10.89
C GLU A 85 -2.12 -20.94 -11.84
N ASP A 86 -0.93 -20.64 -11.30
CA ASP A 86 0.23 -20.32 -12.15
C ASP A 86 0.90 -21.62 -12.67
N PRO A 87 0.94 -21.86 -13.99
CA PRO A 87 1.50 -23.09 -14.55
C PRO A 87 3.02 -23.22 -14.35
N ASN A 88 3.70 -22.14 -13.95
CA ASN A 88 5.14 -22.13 -13.74
C ASN A 88 5.54 -22.58 -12.34
N VAL A 89 4.60 -22.81 -11.41
CA VAL A 89 4.96 -23.37 -10.09
C VAL A 89 5.59 -24.76 -10.29
N PRO A 90 6.75 -25.05 -9.67
CA PRO A 90 7.42 -26.34 -9.81
C PRO A 90 6.56 -27.48 -9.24
N VAL A 91 5.86 -28.22 -10.11
CA VAL A 91 5.13 -29.45 -9.71
C VAL A 91 6.04 -30.65 -9.89
N GLY A 92 6.68 -31.10 -8.80
CA GLY A 92 7.53 -32.29 -8.81
C GLY A 92 6.74 -33.61 -8.91
N PRO A 93 7.37 -34.75 -9.28
CA PRO A 93 6.70 -36.06 -9.29
C PRO A 93 6.25 -36.55 -7.89
N ASN A 94 6.76 -35.91 -6.83
CA ASN A 94 6.37 -36.11 -5.43
C ASN A 94 5.65 -34.88 -4.85
N SER A 95 5.15 -33.97 -5.69
CA SER A 95 4.45 -32.75 -5.26
C SER A 95 3.33 -33.14 -4.30
N GLN A 96 3.39 -32.60 -3.09
CA GLN A 96 2.31 -32.73 -2.12
C GLN A 96 1.21 -31.72 -2.46
N PRO A 97 0.05 -31.74 -1.78
CA PRO A 97 -0.96 -30.69 -1.96
C PRO A 97 -0.35 -29.28 -1.80
N GLN A 98 0.62 -29.15 -0.89
CA GLN A 98 1.43 -27.95 -0.65
C GLN A 98 2.90 -28.29 -0.80
N ASP A 99 3.60 -27.49 -1.59
CA ASP A 99 5.06 -27.60 -1.73
C ASP A 99 5.76 -26.67 -0.74
N ARG A 100 6.93 -27.11 -0.27
CA ARG A 100 7.76 -26.36 0.68
C ARG A 100 8.74 -25.48 -0.09
N PHE A 101 8.73 -24.18 0.19
CA PHE A 101 9.66 -23.20 -0.36
C PHE A 101 10.46 -22.53 0.76
N TYR A 102 11.59 -21.92 0.40
CA TYR A 102 12.44 -21.16 1.33
C TYR A 102 12.47 -19.70 0.93
N ALA A 103 12.19 -18.81 1.88
CA ALA A 103 12.10 -17.38 1.62
C ALA A 103 13.48 -16.71 1.68
N TYR A 104 13.71 -15.72 0.80
CA TYR A 104 14.86 -14.80 0.78
C TYR A 104 16.27 -15.37 0.61
N MET A 105 16.49 -16.65 0.92
CA MET A 105 17.81 -17.28 0.86
C MET A 105 17.80 -18.55 0.01
N LEU A 106 18.91 -18.77 -0.68
CA LEU A 106 19.22 -20.08 -1.24
C LEU A 106 19.36 -21.09 -0.10
N TRP A 107 18.62 -22.19 -0.19
CA TRP A 107 18.70 -23.27 0.76
C TRP A 107 19.19 -24.54 0.07
N HIS A 108 20.11 -25.24 0.72
CA HIS A 108 20.62 -26.52 0.26
C HIS A 108 20.12 -27.62 1.18
N ASP A 109 19.31 -28.53 0.64
CA ASP A 109 18.93 -29.77 1.32
C ASP A 109 19.64 -30.96 0.65
N GLY A 110 20.81 -31.30 1.18
CA GLY A 110 21.71 -32.27 0.56
C GLY A 110 22.23 -31.78 -0.81
N ASP A 111 21.91 -32.51 -1.87
CA ASP A 111 22.28 -32.17 -3.25
C ASP A 111 21.20 -31.30 -3.95
N GLN A 112 20.09 -31.01 -3.28
CA GLN A 112 19.00 -30.20 -3.84
C GLN A 112 19.18 -28.72 -3.49
N GLU A 113 19.25 -27.89 -4.52
CA GLU A 113 19.26 -26.43 -4.38
C GLU A 113 17.83 -25.89 -4.50
N HIS A 114 17.39 -25.14 -3.48
CA HIS A 114 16.11 -24.46 -3.47
C HIS A 114 16.29 -22.99 -3.81
N ILE A 115 15.71 -22.59 -4.93
CA ILE A 115 15.67 -21.19 -5.37
C ILE A 115 14.76 -20.41 -4.41
N PRO A 116 15.21 -19.26 -3.88
CA PRO A 116 14.43 -18.49 -2.93
C PRO A 116 13.14 -17.98 -3.55
N VAL A 117 12.12 -17.87 -2.71
CA VAL A 117 10.87 -17.17 -3.02
C VAL A 117 10.73 -15.92 -2.15
N PHE A 118 9.86 -15.00 -2.55
CA PHE A 118 9.60 -13.76 -1.84
C PHE A 118 8.15 -13.75 -1.36
N PRO A 119 7.90 -14.01 -0.07
CA PRO A 119 6.56 -14.12 0.46
C PRO A 119 5.92 -12.73 0.60
N PHE A 120 4.61 -12.65 0.39
CA PHE A 120 3.83 -11.44 0.58
C PHE A 120 2.41 -11.78 1.05
N HIS A 121 1.77 -10.84 1.74
CA HIS A 121 0.34 -10.97 2.03
C HIS A 121 -0.47 -10.80 0.76
N LYS A 122 -1.49 -11.63 0.58
CA LYS A 122 -2.39 -11.58 -0.59
C LYS A 122 -2.93 -10.18 -0.83
N LEU A 123 -3.39 -9.49 0.22
CA LEU A 123 -3.90 -8.11 0.14
C LEU A 123 -2.83 -7.10 -0.31
N CYS A 124 -1.58 -7.24 0.15
CA CYS A 124 -0.51 -6.32 -0.24
C CYS A 124 -0.24 -6.37 -1.75
N TYR A 125 -0.26 -7.56 -2.35
CA TYR A 125 -0.07 -7.72 -3.78
C TYR A 125 -1.33 -7.37 -4.57
N GLU A 126 -2.44 -8.06 -4.30
CA GLU A 126 -3.65 -8.00 -5.13
C GLU A 126 -4.40 -6.67 -4.99
N GLU A 127 -4.46 -6.10 -3.79
CA GLU A 127 -5.25 -4.89 -3.53
C GLU A 127 -4.44 -3.60 -3.51
N ILE A 128 -3.14 -3.64 -3.23
CA ILE A 128 -2.32 -2.43 -3.09
C ILE A 128 -1.31 -2.31 -4.22
N LEU A 129 -0.42 -3.29 -4.40
CA LEU A 129 0.62 -3.24 -5.44
C LEU A 129 0.02 -3.14 -6.84
N LEU A 130 -0.92 -4.01 -7.21
CA LEU A 130 -1.55 -3.97 -8.55
C LEU A 130 -2.24 -2.62 -8.84
N ARG A 131 -2.87 -2.00 -7.83
CA ARG A 131 -3.46 -0.67 -7.95
C ARG A 131 -2.41 0.42 -8.15
N CYS A 132 -1.29 0.35 -7.44
CA CYS A 132 -0.17 1.26 -7.62
C CYS A 132 0.40 1.19 -9.05
N PHE A 133 0.43 -0.01 -9.63
CA PHE A 133 0.77 -0.25 -11.03
C PHE A 133 -0.34 0.16 -12.02
N LYS A 134 -1.48 0.73 -11.58
CA LYS A 134 -2.57 1.21 -12.44
C LYS A 134 -3.02 0.17 -13.48
N ASP A 135 -3.14 -1.08 -13.06
CA ASP A 135 -3.51 -2.23 -13.91
C ASP A 135 -2.51 -2.54 -15.04
N GLU A 136 -1.29 -2.02 -14.98
CA GLU A 136 -0.20 -2.44 -15.85
C GLU A 136 0.10 -3.93 -15.65
N THR A 137 0.39 -4.65 -16.74
CA THR A 137 0.79 -6.06 -16.64
C THR A 137 2.22 -6.15 -16.09
N ILE A 138 2.34 -6.61 -14.85
CA ILE A 138 3.63 -6.79 -14.18
C ILE A 138 4.35 -8.02 -14.77
N ASN A 139 5.58 -7.83 -15.22
CA ASN A 139 6.46 -8.92 -15.62
C ASN A 139 7.07 -9.54 -14.36
N GLY A 140 6.60 -10.73 -13.99
CA GLY A 140 7.06 -11.44 -12.80
C GLY A 140 8.55 -11.79 -12.82
N ASP A 141 9.19 -11.98 -13.99
CA ASP A 141 10.64 -12.25 -14.05
C ASP A 141 11.46 -11.03 -13.62
N VAL A 142 11.00 -9.84 -14.01
CA VAL A 142 11.63 -8.57 -13.63
C VAL A 142 11.39 -8.30 -12.16
N LEU A 143 10.15 -8.47 -11.68
CA LEU A 143 9.83 -8.30 -10.27
C LEU A 143 10.62 -9.27 -9.38
N TYR A 144 10.72 -10.55 -9.77
CA TYR A 144 11.50 -11.54 -9.04
C TYR A 144 12.98 -11.17 -8.99
N SER A 145 13.54 -10.73 -10.12
CA SER A 145 14.95 -10.30 -10.17
C SER A 145 15.20 -9.11 -9.26
N LEU A 146 14.30 -8.12 -9.25
CA LEU A 146 14.38 -6.97 -8.36
C LEU A 146 14.35 -7.41 -6.89
N CYS A 147 13.40 -8.28 -6.49
CA CYS A 147 13.35 -8.82 -5.13
C CYS A 147 14.64 -9.57 -4.77
N LYS A 148 15.23 -10.31 -5.71
CA LYS A 148 16.50 -11.00 -5.52
C LYS A 148 17.68 -10.05 -5.33
N GLU A 149 17.72 -8.93 -6.05
CA GLU A 149 18.74 -7.90 -5.88
C GLU A 149 18.60 -7.14 -4.55
N LEU A 150 17.36 -6.95 -4.08
CA LEU A 150 17.06 -6.32 -2.80
C LEU A 150 17.24 -7.27 -1.61
N ALA A 151 17.26 -8.58 -1.84
CA ALA A 151 17.63 -9.58 -0.85
C ALA A 151 19.16 -9.64 -0.73
N ASN A 152 19.70 -8.89 0.23
CA ASN A 152 21.14 -8.82 0.49
C ASN A 152 21.62 -10.04 1.31
N ASP A 153 22.91 -10.39 1.20
CA ASP A 153 23.60 -11.43 1.98
C ASP A 153 23.52 -11.22 3.51
N PHE A 154 23.12 -10.03 3.97
CA PHE A 154 22.96 -9.70 5.40
C PHE A 154 21.50 -9.64 5.87
N SER A 155 20.52 -9.63 4.94
CA SER A 155 19.09 -9.65 5.25
C SER A 155 18.50 -10.98 4.79
N HIS A 156 18.22 -11.86 5.75
CA HIS A 156 17.83 -13.24 5.48
C HIS A 156 16.32 -13.47 5.49
N ASN A 157 15.53 -12.43 5.75
CA ASN A 157 14.12 -12.56 6.08
C ASN A 157 13.23 -11.39 5.59
N SER A 158 13.82 -10.38 4.93
CA SER A 158 13.12 -9.21 4.39
C SER A 158 13.90 -8.59 3.22
N LEU A 159 13.24 -7.77 2.40
CA LEU A 159 13.92 -6.98 1.37
C LEU A 159 14.54 -5.72 1.96
N LEU A 160 15.64 -5.25 1.37
CA LEU A 160 16.25 -3.97 1.72
C LEU A 160 15.43 -2.81 1.13
N LEU A 161 14.26 -2.55 1.71
CA LEU A 161 13.34 -1.47 1.36
C LEU A 161 13.18 -0.51 2.54
N ASP A 162 12.86 0.74 2.23
CA ASP A 162 12.28 1.64 3.23
C ASP A 162 10.79 1.28 3.39
N TYR A 163 10.48 0.51 4.43
CA TYR A 163 9.11 0.12 4.73
C TYR A 163 8.28 1.26 5.35
N GLY A 164 8.83 2.47 5.46
CA GLY A 164 8.18 3.65 6.02
C GLY A 164 8.02 3.59 7.54
N ASP A 165 7.59 4.71 8.14
CA ASP A 165 7.48 4.82 9.59
C ASP A 165 6.15 4.28 10.16
N PRO A 166 6.16 3.53 11.27
CA PRO A 166 7.34 2.97 11.92
C PRO A 166 7.93 1.85 11.05
N SER A 167 9.25 1.83 10.91
CA SER A 167 9.92 0.75 10.18
C SER A 167 9.74 -0.56 10.94
N PRO A 168 9.29 -1.66 10.31
CA PRO A 168 9.28 -2.98 10.93
C PRO A 168 10.67 -3.35 11.42
N ASN A 169 10.74 -3.91 12.63
CA ASN A 169 11.99 -4.41 13.18
C ASN A 169 12.25 -5.84 12.67
N CYS A 170 12.87 -5.95 11.48
CA CYS A 170 13.17 -7.20 10.79
C CYS A 170 14.34 -8.00 11.40
N GLU A 171 14.32 -8.21 12.72
CA GLU A 171 15.30 -9.02 13.46
C GLU A 171 15.03 -10.53 13.29
N GLN A 172 15.66 -11.38 14.12
CA GLN A 172 15.45 -12.83 14.06
C GLN A 172 13.98 -13.25 14.30
N TYR A 173 13.27 -12.54 15.17
CA TYR A 173 11.88 -12.81 15.53
C TYR A 173 11.06 -11.52 15.53
N TRP A 174 9.76 -11.67 15.22
CA TRP A 174 8.80 -10.58 15.33
C TRP A 174 8.62 -10.16 16.79
N GLU A 175 8.67 -8.85 17.04
CA GLU A 175 8.44 -8.27 18.36
C GLU A 175 7.22 -7.36 18.31
N CYS A 176 6.29 -7.55 19.23
CA CYS A 176 5.17 -6.62 19.41
C CYS A 176 5.66 -5.40 20.18
N ARG A 177 5.45 -4.18 19.67
CA ARG A 177 5.86 -2.94 20.33
C ARG A 177 4.72 -1.95 20.36
N LYS A 178 4.48 -1.35 21.52
CA LYS A 178 3.48 -0.29 21.67
C LYS A 178 3.80 0.89 20.75
N GLY A 179 2.80 1.36 20.03
CA GLY A 179 2.95 2.43 19.04
C GLY A 179 3.32 1.95 17.63
N GLU A 180 3.52 0.63 17.43
CA GLU A 180 3.77 0.02 16.11
C GLU A 180 2.57 -0.83 15.63
N GLU A 181 1.40 -0.71 16.26
CA GLU A 181 0.21 -1.53 15.97
C GLU A 181 -0.23 -1.44 14.51
N LEU A 182 0.01 -0.29 13.85
CA LEU A 182 -0.37 -0.12 12.46
C LEU A 182 0.29 -1.16 11.55
N LEU A 183 1.46 -1.70 11.89
CA LEU A 183 2.15 -2.73 11.11
C LEU A 183 1.33 -4.01 10.95
N VAL A 184 0.42 -4.30 11.89
CA VAL A 184 -0.41 -5.51 11.91
C VAL A 184 -1.87 -5.25 11.56
N THR A 185 -2.34 -3.99 11.59
CA THR A 185 -3.74 -3.66 11.25
C THR A 185 -4.04 -3.79 9.76
N ASN A 186 -5.25 -4.24 9.43
CA ASN A 186 -5.67 -4.51 8.06
C ASN A 186 -5.62 -3.21 7.21
N PRO A 187 -4.79 -3.16 6.16
CA PRO A 187 -4.66 -1.97 5.33
C PRO A 187 -5.77 -1.83 4.30
N VAL A 188 -6.67 -2.81 4.13
CA VAL A 188 -7.74 -2.76 3.12
C VAL A 188 -9.10 -2.63 3.79
N GLU A 189 -9.43 -3.52 4.72
CA GLU A 189 -10.69 -3.50 5.46
C GLU A 189 -10.60 -2.58 6.68
N ILE A 190 -10.90 -1.30 6.48
CA ILE A 190 -10.73 -0.25 7.49
C ILE A 190 -12.09 0.24 7.98
N SER A 191 -12.61 -0.37 9.05
CA SER A 191 -13.90 -0.03 9.65
C SER A 191 -14.07 1.48 9.95
N PRO A 192 -13.11 2.16 10.61
CA PRO A 192 -13.21 3.60 10.86
C PRO A 192 -13.26 4.49 9.61
N LEU A 193 -12.72 4.03 8.48
CA LEU A 193 -12.73 4.78 7.22
C LEU A 193 -14.13 4.86 6.62
N THR A 194 -14.93 3.79 6.74
CA THR A 194 -16.29 3.72 6.20
C THR A 194 -17.15 4.90 6.65
N LYS A 195 -17.04 5.30 7.92
CA LYS A 195 -17.75 6.47 8.48
C LYS A 195 -17.44 7.77 7.73
N TYR A 196 -16.17 8.00 7.39
CA TYR A 196 -15.78 9.19 6.63
C TYR A 196 -16.23 9.11 5.18
N LEU A 197 -16.19 7.93 4.56
CA LEU A 197 -16.68 7.73 3.20
C LEU A 197 -18.19 7.99 3.11
N ASP A 198 -18.96 7.55 4.10
CA ASP A 198 -20.39 7.82 4.18
C ASP A 198 -20.66 9.31 4.43
N GLU A 199 -19.89 9.97 5.30
CA GLU A 199 -19.97 11.42 5.49
C GLU A 199 -19.69 12.19 4.19
N ILE A 200 -18.67 11.80 3.43
CA ILE A 200 -18.36 12.41 2.12
C ILE A 200 -19.52 12.23 1.15
N ARG A 201 -20.10 11.02 1.07
CA ARG A 201 -21.26 10.74 0.20
C ARG A 201 -22.47 11.57 0.60
N ASP A 202 -22.76 11.67 1.89
CA ASP A 202 -23.86 12.48 2.42
C ASP A 202 -23.66 13.97 2.14
N ILE A 203 -22.44 14.48 2.30
CA ILE A 203 -22.06 15.84 1.94
C ILE A 203 -22.39 16.10 0.46
N VAL A 204 -21.93 15.24 -0.44
CA VAL A 204 -22.14 15.37 -1.90
C VAL A 204 -23.62 15.27 -2.27
N ASN A 205 -24.36 14.31 -1.71
CA ASN A 205 -25.78 14.11 -2.01
C ASN A 205 -26.64 15.27 -1.51
N SER A 206 -26.39 15.75 -0.28
CA SER A 206 -27.20 16.82 0.33
C SER A 206 -27.15 18.15 -0.43
N GLU A 207 -26.03 18.46 -1.09
CA GLU A 207 -25.85 19.72 -1.82
C GLU A 207 -26.36 19.65 -3.27
N ARG A 208 -26.46 18.44 -3.85
CA ARG A 208 -27.10 18.23 -5.16
C ARG A 208 -28.61 18.49 -5.13
N ASP A 209 -29.25 18.23 -3.99
CA ASP A 209 -30.70 18.41 -3.80
C ASP A 209 -31.09 19.88 -3.55
N THR A 210 -30.14 20.75 -3.22
CA THR A 210 -30.38 22.16 -2.85
C THR A 210 -29.97 23.15 -3.94
N SER A 211 -30.11 22.80 -5.22
CA SER A 211 -29.66 23.60 -6.38
C SER A 211 -30.41 24.94 -6.52
N GLU A 212 -30.19 25.87 -5.60
CA GLU A 212 -30.46 27.28 -5.75
C GLU A 212 -29.29 27.94 -6.51
N PRO A 213 -29.55 28.89 -7.42
CA PRO A 213 -28.49 29.61 -8.11
C PRO A 213 -27.61 30.34 -7.09
N GLN A 214 -26.30 30.04 -7.06
CA GLN A 214 -25.39 30.83 -6.24
C GLN A 214 -25.35 32.27 -6.76
N GLU A 215 -25.74 33.22 -5.91
CA GLU A 215 -25.61 34.64 -6.22
C GLU A 215 -24.13 35.02 -6.32
N VAL A 216 -23.77 35.74 -7.40
CA VAL A 216 -22.43 36.27 -7.58
C VAL A 216 -22.12 37.21 -6.40
N PRO A 217 -21.08 36.93 -5.59
CA PRO A 217 -20.75 37.79 -4.47
C PRO A 217 -20.39 39.19 -4.94
N GLN A 218 -20.96 40.23 -4.31
CA GLN A 218 -20.61 41.64 -4.58
C GLN A 218 -19.24 42.05 -3.97
N SER A 219 -18.52 41.11 -3.36
CA SER A 219 -17.25 41.35 -2.69
C SER A 219 -16.08 41.41 -3.69
N PHE A 220 -15.10 42.28 -3.41
CA PHE A 220 -13.85 42.32 -4.17
C PHE A 220 -13.01 41.06 -3.88
N ASP A 221 -12.74 40.29 -4.94
CA ASP A 221 -11.88 39.12 -4.89
C ASP A 221 -10.51 39.43 -5.50
N ILE A 222 -9.44 39.26 -4.71
CA ILE A 222 -8.06 39.58 -5.10
C ILE A 222 -7.60 38.79 -6.32
N PHE A 223 -8.10 37.56 -6.50
CA PHE A 223 -7.69 36.68 -7.58
C PHE A 223 -8.32 37.08 -8.93
N ASN A 224 -9.30 37.98 -8.95
CA ASN A 224 -9.79 38.60 -10.20
C ASN A 224 -8.72 39.44 -10.91
N THR A 225 -7.66 39.84 -10.20
CA THR A 225 -6.52 40.56 -10.80
C THR A 225 -5.58 39.64 -11.58
N LEU A 226 -5.69 38.32 -11.37
CA LEU A 226 -4.83 37.34 -12.02
C LEU A 226 -5.45 36.82 -13.32
N PRO A 227 -4.64 36.68 -14.38
CA PRO A 227 -5.00 35.89 -15.55
C PRO A 227 -5.49 34.49 -15.16
N TYR A 228 -6.35 33.93 -16.00
CA TYR A 228 -6.95 32.62 -15.78
C TYR A 228 -5.90 31.51 -15.63
N GLU A 229 -4.84 31.58 -16.42
CA GLU A 229 -3.74 30.63 -16.46
C GLU A 229 -2.96 30.63 -15.13
N LEU A 230 -2.77 31.79 -14.50
CA LEU A 230 -2.10 31.88 -13.21
C LEU A 230 -2.95 31.27 -12.09
N ARG A 231 -4.28 31.40 -12.16
CA ARG A 231 -5.19 30.73 -11.22
C ARG A 231 -5.10 29.21 -11.31
N GLN A 232 -5.01 28.68 -12.54
CA GLN A 232 -4.78 27.25 -12.74
C GLN A 232 -3.40 26.79 -12.25
N GLN A 233 -2.35 27.58 -12.46
CA GLN A 233 -1.03 27.29 -11.92
C GLN A 233 -1.01 27.27 -10.38
N ILE A 234 -1.72 28.18 -9.72
CA ILE A 234 -1.87 28.14 -8.26
C ILE A 234 -2.47 26.81 -7.82
N PHE A 235 -3.52 26.33 -8.49
CA PHE A 235 -4.08 25.02 -8.18
C PHE A 235 -3.07 23.89 -8.34
N SER A 236 -2.18 23.92 -9.33
CA SER A 236 -1.16 22.87 -9.50
C SER A 236 -0.10 22.81 -8.39
N LEU A 237 0.02 23.85 -7.57
CA LEU A 237 1.02 23.97 -6.51
C LEU A 237 0.48 23.66 -5.10
N LEU A 238 -0.82 23.45 -4.97
CA LEU A 238 -1.48 23.21 -3.69
C LEU A 238 -1.81 21.71 -3.53
N PRO A 239 -1.96 21.18 -2.31
CA PRO A 239 -2.61 19.88 -2.13
C PRO A 239 -4.13 19.99 -2.32
N LEU A 240 -4.80 18.87 -2.59
CA LEU A 240 -6.25 18.80 -2.85
C LEU A 240 -7.08 19.52 -1.79
N SER A 241 -6.87 19.22 -0.51
CA SER A 241 -7.59 19.83 0.61
C SER A 241 -7.51 21.36 0.60
N SER A 242 -6.33 21.91 0.25
CA SER A 242 -6.10 23.36 0.12
C SER A 242 -6.74 23.96 -1.14
N VAL A 243 -6.79 23.21 -2.24
CA VAL A 243 -7.54 23.65 -3.44
C VAL A 243 -9.02 23.78 -3.13
N LEU A 244 -9.61 22.80 -2.46
CA LEU A 244 -11.02 22.86 -2.05
C LEU A 244 -11.27 24.03 -1.09
N ALA A 245 -10.37 24.27 -0.12
CA ALA A 245 -10.46 25.43 0.77
C ALA A 245 -10.39 26.76 0.01
N LEU A 246 -9.49 26.86 -0.97
CA LEU A 246 -9.31 28.08 -1.76
C LEU A 246 -10.52 28.37 -2.64
N ARG A 247 -11.10 27.34 -3.28
CA ARG A 247 -12.34 27.45 -4.06
C ARG A 247 -13.53 27.83 -3.17
N ALA A 248 -13.62 27.26 -1.97
CA ALA A 248 -14.62 27.63 -0.99
C ALA A 248 -14.50 29.10 -0.53
N ALA A 249 -13.29 29.64 -0.41
CA ALA A 249 -13.02 30.98 0.11
C ALA A 249 -13.07 32.10 -0.95
N SER A 250 -12.88 31.79 -2.24
CA SER A 250 -12.75 32.77 -3.32
C SER A 250 -13.63 32.42 -4.52
N TRP A 251 -14.49 33.36 -4.93
CA TRP A 251 -15.40 33.17 -6.07
C TRP A 251 -14.66 33.03 -7.40
N SER A 252 -13.60 33.81 -7.60
CA SER A 252 -12.81 33.75 -8.84
C SER A 252 -11.97 32.48 -8.93
N MET A 253 -11.55 31.90 -7.80
CA MET A 253 -10.94 30.56 -7.76
C MET A 253 -12.00 29.47 -7.94
N HIS A 254 -13.16 29.59 -7.29
CA HIS A 254 -14.31 28.69 -7.47
C HIS A 254 -14.72 28.54 -8.94
N THR A 255 -14.84 29.66 -9.65
CA THR A 255 -15.23 29.68 -11.08
C THR A 255 -14.09 29.34 -12.04
N THR A 256 -12.86 29.17 -11.54
CA THR A 256 -11.74 28.69 -12.37
C THR A 256 -11.92 27.20 -12.62
N GLN A 257 -12.13 26.82 -13.87
CA GLN A 257 -12.29 25.42 -14.24
C GLN A 257 -10.91 24.76 -14.33
N LEU A 258 -10.77 23.64 -13.63
CA LEU A 258 -9.76 22.65 -13.95
C LEU A 258 -10.34 21.74 -15.05
N PRO A 259 -9.52 21.26 -16.00
CA PRO A 259 -9.98 20.24 -16.93
C PRO A 259 -10.63 19.08 -16.16
N GLU A 260 -11.75 18.53 -16.64
CA GLU A 260 -12.52 17.49 -15.90
C GLU A 260 -11.67 16.26 -15.56
N LYS A 261 -10.79 15.87 -16.50
CA LYS A 261 -9.78 14.82 -16.30
C LYS A 261 -8.75 15.14 -15.20
N SER A 262 -8.62 16.41 -14.83
CA SER A 262 -7.67 16.86 -13.81
C SER A 262 -8.12 16.53 -12.40
N TRP A 263 -9.41 16.39 -12.08
CA TRP A 263 -9.82 16.09 -10.70
C TRP A 263 -9.55 14.65 -10.31
N LYS A 264 -9.98 13.69 -11.16
CA LYS A 264 -9.62 12.29 -10.96
C LYS A 264 -8.11 12.09 -10.98
N ALA A 265 -7.42 12.65 -11.98
CA ALA A 265 -5.95 12.57 -12.05
C ALA A 265 -5.27 13.22 -10.83
N ARG A 266 -5.87 14.26 -10.26
CA ARG A 266 -5.37 14.89 -9.04
C ARG A 266 -5.61 14.04 -7.81
N LEU A 267 -6.79 13.43 -7.67
CA LEU A 267 -7.07 12.49 -6.58
C LEU A 267 -6.12 11.29 -6.61
N GLU A 268 -5.90 10.74 -7.81
CA GLU A 268 -4.91 9.68 -8.06
C GLU A 268 -3.46 10.11 -7.82
N TYR A 269 -3.17 11.41 -7.70
CA TYR A 269 -1.81 11.93 -7.48
C TYR A 269 -1.60 12.41 -6.04
N ASP A 270 -2.53 13.21 -5.51
CA ASP A 270 -2.48 13.78 -4.17
C ASP A 270 -2.82 12.72 -3.10
N LEU A 271 -3.75 11.80 -3.39
CA LEU A 271 -4.29 10.80 -2.46
C LEU A 271 -4.40 9.39 -3.09
N PRO A 272 -3.31 8.84 -3.66
CA PRO A 272 -3.37 7.58 -4.39
C PRO A 272 -3.77 6.37 -3.51
N TRP A 273 -3.42 6.39 -2.21
CA TRP A 273 -3.82 5.37 -1.23
C TRP A 273 -5.29 5.44 -0.77
N LEU A 274 -6.02 6.50 -1.14
CA LEU A 274 -7.44 6.67 -0.78
C LEU A 274 -8.32 6.46 -2.03
N TRP A 275 -8.22 5.29 -2.64
CA TRP A 275 -8.87 4.99 -3.92
C TRP A 275 -10.39 5.08 -3.88
N GLU A 276 -11.02 4.92 -2.71
CA GLU A 276 -12.49 4.99 -2.57
C GLU A 276 -13.06 6.38 -2.89
N VAL A 277 -12.23 7.44 -2.84
CA VAL A 277 -12.67 8.80 -3.16
C VAL A 277 -12.41 9.20 -4.62
N HIS A 278 -11.69 8.39 -5.40
CA HIS A 278 -11.26 8.75 -6.77
C HIS A 278 -12.41 8.92 -7.76
N ASP A 279 -13.54 8.26 -7.52
CA ASP A 279 -14.75 8.35 -8.36
C ASP A 279 -15.81 9.30 -7.79
N ILE A 280 -15.49 10.05 -6.72
CA ILE A 280 -16.38 11.05 -6.14
C ILE A 280 -16.12 12.41 -6.80
N ASP A 281 -17.20 13.03 -7.30
CA ASP A 281 -17.14 14.42 -7.76
C ASP A 281 -17.09 15.36 -6.56
N LEU A 282 -15.91 15.94 -6.32
CA LEU A 282 -15.64 16.87 -5.22
C LEU A 282 -15.97 18.33 -5.58
N THR A 283 -16.48 18.60 -6.78
CA THR A 283 -16.84 19.94 -7.22
C THR A 283 -18.34 20.19 -7.05
N GLY A 284 -18.72 21.46 -6.87
CA GLY A 284 -20.12 21.85 -6.75
C GLY A 284 -20.24 23.24 -6.17
N SER A 285 -20.96 23.43 -5.06
CA SER A 285 -21.09 24.73 -4.39
C SER A 285 -19.84 25.06 -3.54
N GLN A 286 -19.59 26.35 -3.26
CA GLN A 286 -18.51 26.73 -2.32
C GLN A 286 -18.71 26.14 -0.91
N LYS A 287 -19.97 25.91 -0.50
CA LYS A 287 -20.32 25.26 0.77
C LYS A 287 -19.97 23.77 0.76
N LEU A 288 -20.24 23.08 -0.34
CA LEU A 288 -19.81 21.71 -0.58
C LEU A 288 -18.28 21.60 -0.49
N GLU A 289 -17.57 22.44 -1.26
CA GLU A 289 -16.11 22.46 -1.30
C GLU A 289 -15.50 22.76 0.08
N ALA A 290 -16.10 23.64 0.89
CA ALA A 290 -15.65 23.91 2.26
C ALA A 290 -15.75 22.68 3.17
N ARG A 291 -16.88 21.96 3.10
CA ARG A 291 -17.12 20.75 3.91
C ARG A 291 -16.17 19.63 3.48
N LEU A 292 -16.06 19.39 2.18
CA LEU A 292 -15.16 18.38 1.63
C LEU A 292 -13.69 18.67 1.94
N SER A 293 -13.26 19.94 1.83
CA SER A 293 -11.90 20.36 2.20
C SER A 293 -11.56 19.93 3.63
N LYS A 294 -12.48 20.20 4.58
CA LYS A 294 -12.29 19.84 5.98
C LYS A 294 -12.22 18.32 6.17
N THR A 295 -13.18 17.57 5.64
CA THR A 295 -13.25 16.11 5.80
C THR A 295 -12.03 15.41 5.16
N ILE A 296 -11.59 15.87 3.98
CA ILE A 296 -10.40 15.34 3.31
C ILE A 296 -9.12 15.68 4.10
N ALA A 297 -8.97 16.91 4.58
CA ALA A 297 -7.82 17.28 5.41
C ALA A 297 -7.75 16.46 6.71
N GLU A 298 -8.90 16.17 7.32
CA GLU A 298 -8.98 15.29 8.49
C GLU A 298 -8.55 13.86 8.14
N LEU A 299 -9.05 13.28 7.04
CA LEU A 299 -8.61 11.96 6.57
C LEU A 299 -7.12 11.90 6.22
N GLU A 300 -6.59 12.92 5.56
CA GLU A 300 -5.16 13.06 5.29
C GLU A 300 -4.35 13.01 6.59
N GLY A 301 -4.75 13.78 7.60
CA GLY A 301 -4.13 13.72 8.92
C GLY A 301 -4.27 12.36 9.61
N LYS A 302 -5.45 11.72 9.50
CA LYS A 302 -5.71 10.38 10.03
C LYS A 302 -4.92 9.26 9.33
N SER A 303 -4.39 9.50 8.14
CA SER A 303 -3.53 8.56 7.40
C SER A 303 -2.05 8.66 7.75
N GLN A 304 -1.64 9.62 8.59
CA GLN A 304 -0.24 9.84 8.91
C GLN A 304 0.12 9.25 10.26
N TYR A 305 1.13 8.38 10.28
CA TYR A 305 1.70 7.88 11.53
C TYR A 305 2.37 9.01 12.31
N ARG A 306 2.22 8.95 13.64
CA ARG A 306 2.87 9.85 14.59
C ARG A 306 3.28 9.06 15.83
N SER A 307 4.58 8.99 16.10
CA SER A 307 5.12 8.26 17.25
C SER A 307 4.77 8.92 18.59
N ASP A 308 4.49 10.23 18.60
CA ASP A 308 4.18 11.00 19.81
C ASP A 308 2.72 10.88 20.26
N LYS A 309 1.82 10.44 19.36
CA LYS A 309 0.38 10.43 19.63
C LYS A 309 -0.36 9.48 18.70
N VAL A 310 -1.23 8.66 19.29
CA VAL A 310 -2.21 7.88 18.53
C VAL A 310 -3.42 8.77 18.22
N ASP A 311 -3.34 9.53 17.13
CA ASP A 311 -4.48 10.24 16.57
C ASP A 311 -4.78 9.91 15.11
N TYR A 312 -4.19 8.85 14.59
CA TYR A 312 -4.41 8.31 13.26
C TYR A 312 -5.39 7.12 13.27
N ILE A 313 -5.83 6.68 12.10
CA ILE A 313 -6.57 5.43 11.90
C ILE A 313 -5.55 4.37 11.48
N PRO A 314 -5.23 3.35 12.32
CA PRO A 314 -4.11 2.45 12.08
C PRO A 314 -4.12 1.77 10.71
N GLY A 315 -5.26 1.18 10.29
CA GLY A 315 -5.37 0.55 8.97
C GLY A 315 -5.15 1.54 7.81
N LEU A 316 -5.59 2.79 7.95
CA LEU A 316 -5.40 3.81 6.91
C LEU A 316 -3.96 4.31 6.87
N ALA A 317 -3.33 4.47 8.03
CA ALA A 317 -1.91 4.79 8.12
C ALA A 317 -1.05 3.65 7.55
N ASN A 318 -1.40 2.39 7.84
CA ASN A 318 -0.73 1.23 7.27
C ASN A 318 -0.88 1.18 5.76
N ARG A 319 -2.09 1.41 5.24
CA ARG A 319 -2.34 1.48 3.80
C ARG A 319 -1.47 2.52 3.11
N ARG A 320 -1.40 3.74 3.66
CA ARG A 320 -0.56 4.82 3.12
C ARG A 320 0.92 4.44 3.16
N ARG A 321 1.38 3.85 4.26
CA ARG A 321 2.75 3.35 4.41
C ARG A 321 3.09 2.32 3.33
N ILE A 322 2.27 1.28 3.18
CA ILE A 322 2.45 0.24 2.17
C ILE A 322 2.40 0.81 0.75
N TRP A 323 1.52 1.79 0.50
CA TRP A 323 1.44 2.46 -0.80
C TRP A 323 2.77 3.10 -1.21
N MET A 324 3.45 3.78 -0.29
CA MET A 324 4.75 4.39 -0.57
C MET A 324 5.80 3.32 -0.94
N VAL A 325 5.81 2.19 -0.24
CA VAL A 325 6.69 1.06 -0.59
C VAL A 325 6.37 0.52 -1.99
N CYS A 326 5.08 0.42 -2.34
CA CYS A 326 4.67 0.00 -3.68
C CYS A 326 5.09 1.00 -4.77
N GLU A 327 5.09 2.31 -4.48
CA GLU A 327 5.60 3.34 -5.40
C GLU A 327 7.11 3.18 -5.62
N ASP A 328 7.88 2.96 -4.55
CA ASP A 328 9.32 2.70 -4.65
C ASP A 328 9.62 1.42 -5.46
N ILE A 329 8.89 0.32 -5.18
CA ILE A 329 8.99 -0.94 -5.95
C ILE A 329 8.67 -0.67 -7.43
N LYS A 330 7.63 0.11 -7.71
CA LYS A 330 7.22 0.45 -9.07
C LYS A 330 8.30 1.23 -9.82
N ASP A 331 8.87 2.24 -9.18
CA ASP A 331 9.93 3.06 -9.78
C ASP A 331 11.17 2.22 -10.08
N MET A 332 11.65 1.42 -9.12
CA MET A 332 12.78 0.50 -9.32
C MET A 332 12.50 -0.55 -10.41
N TYR A 333 11.27 -1.05 -10.49
CA TYR A 333 10.84 -1.98 -11.54
C TYR A 333 10.93 -1.34 -12.93
N HIS A 334 10.48 -0.10 -13.09
CA HIS A 334 10.57 0.63 -14.37
C HIS A 334 12.01 0.97 -14.75
N GLU A 335 12.86 1.30 -13.77
CA GLU A 335 14.30 1.47 -14.00
C GLU A 335 14.94 0.18 -14.51
N THR A 336 14.66 -0.95 -13.85
CA THR A 336 15.16 -2.29 -14.25
C THR A 336 14.72 -2.65 -15.66
N LEU A 337 13.45 -2.39 -16.02
CA LEU A 337 12.95 -2.59 -17.38
C LEU A 337 13.71 -1.75 -18.42
N ALA A 338 13.94 -0.47 -18.11
CA ALA A 338 14.63 0.44 -19.01
C ALA A 338 16.10 0.02 -19.24
N GLU A 339 16.77 -0.51 -18.22
CA GLU A 339 18.14 -1.01 -18.31
C GLU A 339 18.26 -2.29 -19.15
N ARG A 340 17.31 -3.22 -19.01
CA ARG A 340 17.24 -4.44 -19.83
C ARG A 340 17.05 -4.10 -21.30
N ALA A 341 16.13 -3.19 -21.62
CA ALA A 341 15.89 -2.75 -23.00
C ALA A 341 17.13 -2.10 -23.64
N LYS A 342 17.90 -1.30 -22.88
CA LYS A 342 19.16 -0.71 -23.36
C LYS A 342 20.24 -1.77 -23.63
N SER A 343 20.30 -2.79 -22.77
CA SER A 343 21.28 -3.88 -22.88
C SER A 343 21.03 -4.76 -24.11
N GLU A 344 19.76 -5.04 -24.41
CA GLU A 344 19.35 -5.79 -25.61
C GLU A 344 19.66 -5.00 -26.90
N THR A 345 19.42 -3.68 -26.90
CA THR A 345 19.68 -2.83 -28.07
C THR A 345 21.18 -2.65 -28.35
N SER A 346 22.04 -2.78 -27.33
CA SER A 346 23.50 -2.62 -27.46
C SER A 346 24.21 -3.90 -27.92
N GLN A 347 23.50 -5.04 -27.96
CA GLN A 347 24.02 -6.35 -28.40
C GLN A 347 23.65 -6.70 -29.85
N VAL A 348 22.88 -5.84 -30.53
CA VAL A 348 22.52 -5.92 -31.96
C VAL A 348 23.36 -4.91 -32.74
#